data_AF-A0A9E1QWY9-F1
#
_entry.id   AF-A0A9E1QWY9-F1
#
_cell.length_a   1.000
_cell.length_b   1.000
_cell.length_c   1.000
_cell.angle_alpha   90.00
_cell.angle_beta   90.00
_cell.angle_gamma   90.00
#
_symmetry.space_group_name_H-M   'P 1'
#
loop_
_entity.id
_entity.type
_entity.pdbx_description
1 polymer ?
#
loop_
_entity_poly.entity_id
_entity_poly.type
_entity_poly.pdbx_seq_one_letter_code
_entity_poly.pdbx_strand_id
1 'polypeptide(L)' 'ANMNRALSPKIESIFLTPSEKLSYISSSLVKEIGSLGGDINAFVPPCVRIALSLKLNNP' A
#
# COMPACT_ATOMS: atom_id res chain seq x y z
N ALA A 1 8.46 -16.17 8.43
CA ALA A 1 7.07 -16.44 8.86
C ALA A 1 7.01 -17.38 10.08
N ASN A 2 7.88 -17.20 11.09
CA ASN A 2 8.03 -18.19 12.16
C ASN A 2 6.89 -18.11 13.18
N MET A 3 6.38 -16.92 13.47
CA MET A 3 5.20 -16.75 14.33
C MET A 3 3.96 -17.41 13.74
N ASN A 4 3.68 -17.19 12.44
CA ASN A 4 2.52 -17.78 11.78
C ASN A 4 2.58 -19.32 11.80
N ARG A 5 3.78 -19.90 11.64
CA ARG A 5 3.99 -21.35 11.71
C ARG A 5 3.79 -21.91 13.13
N ALA A 6 4.19 -21.16 14.16
CA ALA A 6 3.96 -21.55 15.55
C ALA A 6 2.47 -21.51 15.93
N LEU A 7 1.71 -20.55 15.39
CA LEU A 7 0.28 -20.40 15.66
C LEU A 7 -0.59 -21.36 14.83
N SER A 8 -0.23 -21.62 13.58
CA SER A 8 -0.98 -22.51 12.68
C SER A 8 -0.03 -23.28 11.75
N PRO A 9 0.39 -24.50 12.14
CA PRO A 9 1.35 -25.29 11.37
C PRO A 9 0.88 -25.72 9.98
N LYS A 10 -0.44 -25.68 9.72
CA LYS A 10 -1.06 -26.04 8.44
C LYS A 10 -1.02 -24.91 7.41
N ILE A 11 -0.66 -23.69 7.81
CA ILE A 11 -0.61 -22.52 6.92
C ILE A 11 0.82 -22.28 6.47
N GLU A 12 1.00 -22.12 5.16
CA GLU A 12 2.26 -21.73 4.55
C GLU A 12 2.22 -20.28 4.09
N SER A 13 3.33 -19.55 4.29
CA SER A 13 3.48 -18.18 3.81
C SER A 13 4.45 -18.17 2.64
N ILE A 14 3.96 -17.77 1.48
CA ILE A 14 4.76 -17.61 0.26
C ILE A 14 5.16 -16.14 0.15
N PHE A 15 6.45 -15.89 -0.11
CA PHE A 15 6.98 -14.55 -0.31
C PHE A 15 7.19 -14.30 -1.81
N LEU A 16 6.75 -13.14 -2.29
CA LEU A 16 6.95 -12.70 -3.65
C LEU A 16 7.70 -11.38 -3.63
N THR A 17 8.73 -11.27 -4.45
CA THR A 17 9.44 -10.01 -4.66
C THR A 17 8.60 -9.13 -5.59
N PRO A 18 8.37 -7.85 -5.25
CA PRO A 18 7.68 -6.95 -6.16
C PRO A 18 8.49 -6.74 -7.44
N SER A 19 7.83 -6.37 -8.53
CA SER A 19 8.51 -5.84 -9.71
C SER A 19 9.33 -4.60 -9.34
N GLU A 20 10.51 -4.40 -9.94
CA GLU A 20 11.39 -3.26 -9.66
C GLU A 20 10.64 -1.92 -9.70
N LYS A 21 9.72 -1.76 -10.67
CA LYS A 21 8.92 -0.54 -10.85
C LYS A 21 7.96 -0.22 -9.69
N LEU A 22 7.73 -1.17 -8.79
CA LEU A 22 6.83 -1.03 -7.64
C LEU A 22 7.58 -1.14 -6.29
N SER A 23 8.89 -1.41 -6.32
CA SER A 23 9.70 -1.65 -5.12
C SER A 23 9.78 -0.47 -4.16
N TYR A 24 9.57 0.76 -4.67
CA TYR A 24 9.61 2.00 -3.89
C TYR A 24 8.25 2.44 -3.33
N ILE A 25 7.16 1.75 -3.67
CA ILE A 25 5.81 2.17 -3.28
C ILE A 25 5.45 1.57 -1.91
N SER A 26 4.99 2.42 -0.98
CA SER A 26 4.38 1.99 0.28
C SER A 26 3.13 2.81 0.58
N SER A 27 2.15 2.19 1.28
CA SER A 27 0.92 2.89 1.67
C SER A 27 1.18 4.11 2.56
N SER A 28 2.22 4.08 3.39
CA SER A 28 2.61 5.22 4.23
C SER A 28 3.05 6.40 3.38
N LEU A 29 3.97 6.16 2.43
CA LEU A 29 4.48 7.20 1.54
C LEU A 29 3.38 7.81 0.66
N VAL A 30 2.50 6.98 0.08
CA VAL A 30 1.39 7.47 -0.76
C VAL A 30 0.42 8.34 0.06
N LYS A 31 0.08 7.93 1.28
CA LYS A 31 -0.79 8.73 2.17
C LYS A 31 -0.14 10.05 2.57
N GLU A 32 1.17 10.06 2.83
CA GLU A 32 1.92 11.26 3.18
C GLU A 32 1.90 12.28 2.03
N ILE A 33 2.25 11.84 0.80
CA ILE A 33 2.17 12.69 -0.41
C ILE A 33 0.77 13.27 -0.57
N GLY A 34 -0.27 12.42 -0.49
CA GLY A 34 -1.65 12.86 -0.62
C GLY A 34 -2.08 13.84 0.47
N SER A 35 -1.60 13.67 1.70
CA SER A 35 -1.91 14.58 2.82
C SER A 35 -1.29 15.97 2.64
N LEU A 36 -0.17 16.05 1.92
CA LEU A 36 0.52 17.29 1.58
C LEU A 36 0.00 17.93 0.28
N GLY A 37 -1.06 17.38 -0.33
CA GLY A 37 -1.65 17.87 -1.58
C GLY A 37 -0.86 17.47 -2.84
N GLY A 38 0.05 16.51 -2.75
CA GLY A 38 0.79 15.98 -3.89
C GLY A 38 -0.06 15.04 -4.76
N ASP A 39 0.29 14.95 -6.05
CA ASP A 39 -0.38 14.03 -6.97
C ASP A 39 0.04 12.58 -6.72
N ILE A 40 -0.95 11.69 -6.56
CA ILE A 40 -0.77 10.25 -6.35
C ILE A 40 -1.31 9.38 -7.51
N ASN A 41 -1.77 9.97 -8.60
CA ASN A 41 -2.40 9.28 -9.74
C ASN A 41 -1.56 8.12 -10.29
N ALA A 42 -0.24 8.30 -10.35
CA ALA A 42 0.68 7.28 -10.88
C ALA A 42 0.91 6.09 -9.93
N PHE A 43 0.51 6.21 -8.66
CA PHE A 43 0.84 5.23 -7.62
C PHE A 43 -0.37 4.43 -7.14
N VAL A 44 -1.59 4.86 -7.47
CA VAL A 44 -2.81 4.19 -7.03
C VAL A 44 -3.87 4.07 -8.12
N PRO A 45 -4.71 3.01 -8.09
CA PRO A 45 -5.88 2.94 -8.94
C PRO A 45 -6.87 4.10 -8.68
N PRO A 46 -7.72 4.46 -9.67
CA PRO A 46 -8.66 5.58 -9.53
C PRO A 46 -9.61 5.47 -8.33
N CYS A 47 -10.06 4.26 -7.97
CA CYS A 47 -10.93 4.06 -6.81
C CYS A 47 -10.25 4.41 -5.48
N VAL A 48 -8.95 4.14 -5.35
CA VAL A 48 -8.17 4.45 -4.15
C VAL A 48 -7.90 5.94 -4.06
N ARG A 49 -7.61 6.60 -5.19
CA ARG A 49 -7.47 8.07 -5.25
C ARG A 49 -8.72 8.78 -4.74
N ILE A 50 -9.90 8.38 -5.23
CA ILE A 50 -11.19 8.96 -4.82
C ILE A 50 -11.38 8.76 -3.30
N ALA A 51 -11.15 7.55 -2.81
CA ALA A 51 -11.28 7.26 -1.39
C ALA A 51 -10.29 8.05 -0.52
N LEU A 52 -9.05 8.25 -0.99
CA LEU A 52 -8.05 9.03 -0.26
C LEU A 52 -8.36 10.53 -0.25
N SER A 53 -8.80 11.12 -1.37
CA SER A 53 -9.24 12.53 -1.41
C SER A 53 -10.39 12.78 -0.42
N LEU A 54 -11.41 11.91 -0.42
CA LEU A 54 -12.52 11.98 0.55
C LEU A 54 -12.05 11.87 2.00
N LYS A 55 -11.05 11.03 2.27
CA LYS A 55 -10.53 10.82 3.62
C LYS A 55 -9.67 11.98 4.13
N LEU A 56 -8.93 12.64 3.22
CA LEU A 56 -7.94 13.66 3.55
C LEU A 56 -8.52 15.08 3.54
N ASN A 57 -9.78 15.27 3.15
CA ASN A 57 -10.41 16.58 2.95
C ASN A 57 -9.61 17.50 2.01
N ASN A 58 -8.78 16.92 1.14
CA ASN A 58 -8.04 17.65 0.11
C ASN A 58 -8.92 17.62 -1.17
N PRO A 59 -9.27 18.79 -1.73
CA PRO A 59 -10.07 18.88 -2.96
C PRO A 59 -9.36 18.26 -4.17
#